data_AF-A0A2W6T859-F1
#
_entry.id   AF-A0A2W6T859-F1
#
_cell.length_a   1.000
_cell.length_b   1.000
_cell.length_c   1.000
_cell.angle_alpha   90.00
_cell.angle_beta   90.00
_cell.angle_gamma   90.00
#
_symmetry.space_group_name_H-M   'P 1'
#
loop_
_entity.id
_entity.type
_entity.pdbx_description
1 polymer ?
#
loop_
_entity_poly.entity_id
_entity_poly.type
_entity_poly.pdbx_seq_one_letter_code
_entity_poly.pdbx_strand_id
1 'polypeptide(L)'
;MTEKVEAPRALTEDIKTGIRDAYSKLQANTPGFSTRRSQSQMIGVVSRALGTGGVGVVEAPTGVGKSLGYLTAGVPIALASKKKLVISTGTVALQSQLVERDIPNFLKSTGLQATVALAKGRTRYLCTRNAAEAQGEGVQEGMF
;
A
#
# COMPACT_ATOMS: atom_id res chain seq x y z
N MET A 1 1.38 28.06 -8.25
CA MET A 1 2.22 27.60 -7.14
C MET A 1 2.91 26.31 -7.56
N THR A 2 4.02 26.42 -8.26
CA THR A 2 4.86 25.29 -8.68
C THR A 2 5.76 24.94 -7.50
N GLU A 3 5.30 23.98 -6.69
CA GLU A 3 6.13 23.38 -5.66
C GLU A 3 7.34 22.73 -6.36
N LYS A 4 8.55 23.20 -6.05
CA LYS A 4 9.79 22.63 -6.57
C LYS A 4 9.81 21.14 -6.22
N VAL A 5 9.76 20.28 -7.22
CA VAL A 5 10.06 18.85 -7.05
C VAL A 5 11.55 18.76 -6.73
N GLU A 6 11.85 18.69 -5.44
CA GLU A 6 13.18 18.58 -4.88
C GLU A 6 13.93 17.39 -5.52
N ALA A 7 15.16 17.64 -6.00
CA ALA A 7 16.02 16.70 -6.72
C ALA A 7 16.32 15.42 -5.90
N PRO A 8 16.81 14.34 -6.53
CA PRO A 8 16.51 12.96 -6.13
C PRO A 8 17.06 12.64 -4.74
N ARG A 9 16.18 12.29 -3.79
CA ARG A 9 16.57 11.76 -2.48
C ARG A 9 17.24 10.41 -2.69
N ALA A 10 18.56 10.37 -2.82
CA ALA A 10 19.30 9.12 -2.77
C ALA A 10 18.84 8.31 -1.54
N LEU A 11 18.60 7.01 -1.71
CA LEU A 11 18.24 6.14 -0.59
C LEU A 11 19.38 6.20 0.44
N THR A 12 19.12 6.78 1.61
CA THR A 12 20.07 6.80 2.71
C THR A 12 20.32 5.37 3.21
N GLU A 13 21.45 5.14 3.89
CA GLU A 13 21.73 3.83 4.47
C GLU A 13 20.68 3.41 5.50
N ASP A 14 20.12 4.37 6.25
CA ASP A 14 19.03 4.10 7.20
C ASP A 14 17.78 3.53 6.51
N ILE A 15 17.40 4.07 5.35
CA ILE A 15 16.26 3.57 4.57
C ILE A 15 16.57 2.17 4.04
N LYS A 16 17.78 1.94 3.52
CA LYS A 16 18.18 0.61 3.04
C LYS A 16 18.17 -0.42 4.16
N THR A 17 18.63 -0.04 5.35
CA THR A 17 18.57 -0.87 6.56
C THR A 17 17.12 -1.15 6.93
N GLY A 18 16.24 -0.15 6.95
CA GLY A 18 14.81 -0.34 7.20
C GLY A 18 14.13 -1.30 6.22
N ILE A 19 14.49 -1.26 4.93
CA ILE A 19 13.99 -2.21 3.91
C ILE A 19 14.49 -3.63 4.19
N ARG A 20 15.77 -3.79 4.51
CA ARG A 20 16.36 -5.11 4.85
C ARG A 20 15.73 -5.68 6.11
N ASP A 21 15.56 -4.87 7.16
CA ASP A 21 14.95 -5.27 8.41
C ASP A 21 13.49 -5.68 8.22
N ALA A 22 12.72 -4.92 7.42
CA ALA A 22 11.36 -5.27 7.07
C ALA A 22 11.31 -6.64 6.36
N TYR A 23 12.23 -6.89 5.42
CA TYR A 23 12.30 -8.16 4.71
C TYR A 23 12.68 -9.33 5.63
N SER A 24 13.69 -9.14 6.49
CA SER A 24 14.12 -10.15 7.47
C SER A 24 13.03 -10.48 8.49
N LYS A 25 12.32 -9.48 9.01
CA LYS A 25 11.18 -9.71 9.91
C LYS A 25 10.02 -10.40 9.20
N LEU A 26 9.74 -10.03 7.95
CA LEU A 26 8.72 -10.69 7.14
C LEU A 26 9.06 -12.19 6.97
N GLN A 27 10.31 -12.51 6.69
CA GLN A 27 10.78 -13.90 6.57
C GLN A 27 10.65 -14.65 7.91
N ALA A 28 11.06 -14.05 9.02
CA ALA A 28 11.04 -14.68 10.34
C ALA A 28 9.60 -14.93 10.85
N ASN A 29 8.68 -14.02 10.54
CA ASN A 29 7.33 -14.00 11.12
C ASN A 29 6.23 -14.51 10.18
N THR A 30 6.59 -15.04 9.01
CA THR A 30 5.62 -15.59 8.04
C THR A 30 5.86 -17.08 7.86
N PRO A 31 5.00 -17.95 8.42
CA PRO A 31 5.12 -19.40 8.24
C PRO A 31 5.11 -19.80 6.76
N GLY A 32 6.03 -20.68 6.36
CA GLY A 32 6.13 -21.14 4.96
C GLY A 32 6.66 -20.09 3.97
N PHE A 33 7.22 -18.98 4.45
CA PHE A 33 7.83 -17.97 3.58
C PHE A 33 9.05 -18.55 2.85
N SER A 34 9.04 -18.47 1.52
CA SER A 34 10.17 -18.84 0.68
C SER A 34 10.74 -17.60 -0.01
N THR A 35 12.03 -17.36 0.19
CA THR A 35 12.76 -16.28 -0.48
C THR A 35 12.90 -16.60 -1.96
N ARG A 36 12.57 -15.63 -2.83
CA ARG A 36 12.69 -15.78 -4.29
C ARG A 36 13.53 -14.65 -4.85
N ARG A 37 14.46 -14.97 -5.75
CA ARG A 37 15.33 -13.98 -6.42
C ARG A 37 14.53 -12.85 -7.09
N SER A 38 13.39 -13.20 -7.68
CA SER A 38 12.48 -12.23 -8.32
C SER A 38 11.89 -11.21 -7.35
N GLN A 39 11.63 -11.59 -6.09
CA GLN A 39 11.19 -10.64 -5.06
C GLN A 39 12.31 -9.65 -4.73
N SER A 40 13.53 -10.12 -4.52
CA SER A 40 14.67 -9.24 -4.23
C SER A 40 14.95 -8.27 -5.38
N GLN A 41 14.84 -8.74 -6.63
CA GLN A 41 14.97 -7.89 -7.82
C GLN A 41 13.87 -6.82 -7.88
N MET A 42 12.61 -7.21 -7.65
CA MET A 42 11.49 -6.28 -7.61
C MET A 42 11.65 -5.23 -6.50
N ILE A 43 12.06 -5.64 -5.29
CA ILE A 43 12.36 -4.72 -4.18
C ILE A 43 13.41 -3.70 -4.61
N GLY A 44 14.48 -4.13 -5.28
CA GLY A 44 15.54 -3.25 -5.78
C GLY A 44 15.04 -2.24 -6.81
N VAL A 45 14.24 -2.67 -7.79
CA VAL A 45 13.67 -1.78 -8.82
C VAL A 45 12.72 -0.76 -8.20
N VAL A 46 11.80 -1.21 -7.33
CA VAL A 46 10.83 -0.33 -6.65
C VAL A 46 11.55 0.65 -5.73
N SER A 47 12.55 0.20 -4.96
CA SER A 47 13.32 1.07 -4.07
C SER A 47 14.03 2.17 -4.83
N ARG A 48 14.66 1.83 -5.97
CA ARG A 48 15.33 2.80 -6.83
C ARG A 48 14.33 3.83 -7.36
N ALA A 49 13.23 3.40 -7.97
CA ALA A 49 12.23 4.29 -8.52
C ALA A 49 11.61 5.24 -7.48
N LEU A 50 11.30 4.72 -6.27
CA LEU A 50 10.72 5.53 -5.20
C LEU A 50 11.74 6.45 -4.50
N GLY A 51 13.00 6.01 -4.39
CA GLY A 51 14.06 6.81 -3.76
C GLY A 51 14.55 7.91 -4.68
N THR A 52 15.08 7.54 -5.85
CA THR A 52 15.72 8.50 -6.77
C THR A 52 14.74 9.24 -7.68
N GLY A 53 13.44 8.96 -7.57
CA GLY A 53 12.44 9.43 -8.52
C GLY A 53 12.53 8.70 -9.87
N GLY A 54 11.54 8.97 -10.73
CA GLY A 54 11.39 8.33 -12.04
C GLY A 54 10.38 7.18 -12.05
N VAL A 55 10.44 6.36 -13.09
CA VAL A 55 9.51 5.25 -13.34
C VAL A 55 10.28 3.93 -13.40
N GLY A 56 9.85 2.96 -12.60
CA GLY A 56 10.32 1.58 -12.66
C GLY A 56 9.24 0.67 -13.24
N VAL A 57 9.63 -0.22 -14.14
CA VAL A 57 8.71 -1.22 -14.75
C VAL A 57 9.18 -2.60 -14.34
N VAL A 58 8.26 -3.40 -13.81
CA VAL A 58 8.52 -4.78 -13.39
C VAL A 58 7.42 -5.67 -13.93
N GLU A 59 7.79 -6.65 -14.75
CA GLU A 59 6.91 -7.76 -15.10
C GLU A 59 7.07 -8.87 -14.06
N ALA A 60 5.95 -9.33 -13.49
CA ALA A 60 5.96 -10.38 -12.50
C ALA A 60 4.72 -11.28 -12.66
N PRO A 61 4.88 -12.62 -12.78
CA PRO A 61 3.77 -13.57 -12.90
C PRO A 61 2.83 -13.56 -11.68
N THR A 62 1.64 -14.14 -11.78
CA THR A 62 0.74 -14.32 -10.64
C THR A 62 1.35 -15.29 -9.60
N GLY A 63 0.94 -15.18 -8.33
CA GLY A 63 1.43 -16.07 -7.26
C GLY A 63 2.87 -15.87 -6.77
N VAL A 64 3.63 -14.92 -7.34
CA VAL A 64 5.04 -14.69 -6.96
C VAL A 64 5.23 -13.83 -5.70
N GLY A 65 4.14 -13.32 -5.10
CA GLY A 65 4.20 -12.44 -3.93
C GLY A 65 4.55 -10.99 -4.27
N LYS A 66 4.03 -10.48 -5.40
CA LYS A 66 4.21 -9.08 -5.85
C LYS A 66 3.88 -8.06 -4.76
N SER A 67 2.79 -8.30 -4.03
CA SER A 67 2.34 -7.42 -2.94
C SER A 67 3.44 -7.19 -1.91
N LEU A 68 4.08 -8.28 -1.46
CA LEU A 68 5.15 -8.19 -0.46
C LEU A 68 6.38 -7.46 -1.01
N GLY A 69 6.72 -7.66 -2.28
CA GLY A 69 7.86 -7.00 -2.91
C GLY A 69 7.75 -5.47 -2.90
N TYR A 70 6.64 -4.92 -3.39
CA TYR A 70 6.47 -3.46 -3.37
C TYR A 70 6.18 -2.91 -1.97
N LEU A 71 5.56 -3.67 -1.05
CA LEU A 71 5.34 -3.22 0.33
C LEU A 71 6.65 -3.11 1.11
N THR A 72 7.53 -4.10 0.95
CA THR A 72 8.85 -4.15 1.60
C THR A 72 9.71 -2.95 1.22
N ALA A 73 9.64 -2.50 -0.03
CA ALA A 73 10.31 -1.27 -0.47
C ALA A 73 9.52 -0.01 -0.10
N GLY A 74 8.24 0.03 -0.47
CA GLY A 74 7.43 1.24 -0.47
C GLY A 74 7.09 1.75 0.93
N VAL A 75 6.74 0.87 1.88
CA VAL A 75 6.30 1.29 3.21
C VAL A 75 7.45 1.94 4.01
N PRO A 76 8.65 1.34 4.13
CA PRO A 76 9.77 1.98 4.81
C PRO A 76 10.17 3.33 4.18
N ILE A 77 10.21 3.39 2.84
CA ILE A 77 10.54 4.63 2.12
C ILE A 77 9.50 5.73 2.40
N ALA A 78 8.21 5.38 2.36
CA ALA A 78 7.12 6.32 2.59
C ALA A 78 7.13 6.87 4.03
N LEU A 79 7.33 5.99 5.02
CA LEU A 79 7.44 6.37 6.43
C LEU A 79 8.65 7.28 6.68
N ALA A 80 9.84 6.88 6.21
CA ALA A 80 11.06 7.67 6.38
C ALA A 80 10.98 9.03 5.67
N SER A 81 10.36 9.06 4.49
CA SER A 81 10.20 10.29 3.71
C SER A 81 9.03 11.17 4.14
N LYS A 82 8.20 10.70 5.09
CA LYS A 82 6.92 11.33 5.48
C LYS A 82 6.00 11.60 4.27
N LYS A 83 5.95 10.66 3.33
CA LYS A 83 5.13 10.75 2.11
C LYS A 83 4.03 9.70 2.11
N LYS A 84 2.98 9.92 1.32
CA LYS A 84 1.90 8.95 1.12
C LYS A 84 2.31 7.93 0.04
N LEU A 85 2.22 6.64 0.37
CA LEU A 85 2.34 5.56 -0.61
C LEU A 85 0.96 5.29 -1.22
N VAL A 86 0.83 5.46 -2.54
CA VAL A 86 -0.39 5.14 -3.27
C VAL A 86 -0.18 3.84 -4.04
N ILE A 87 -1.04 2.85 -3.78
CA ILE A 87 -1.05 1.57 -4.49
C ILE A 87 -2.33 1.52 -5.33
N SER A 88 -2.18 1.48 -6.65
CA SER A 88 -3.29 1.32 -7.59
C SER A 88 -3.32 -0.11 -8.14
N THR A 89 -4.51 -0.68 -8.28
CA THR A 89 -4.69 -2.05 -8.79
C THR A 89 -5.98 -2.16 -9.61
N GLY A 90 -6.04 -3.17 -10.49
CA GLY A 90 -7.01 -3.23 -11.59
C GLY A 90 -8.46 -3.48 -11.21
N THR A 91 -8.76 -4.07 -10.04
CA THR A 91 -10.14 -4.42 -9.65
C THR A 91 -10.41 -4.14 -8.17
N VAL A 92 -11.69 -3.98 -7.82
CA VAL A 92 -12.14 -3.81 -6.42
C VAL A 92 -11.80 -5.03 -5.57
N ALA A 93 -11.89 -6.24 -6.12
CA ALA A 93 -11.52 -7.46 -5.42
C ALA A 93 -10.03 -7.47 -5.05
N LEU A 94 -9.15 -7.04 -5.97
CA LEU A 94 -7.71 -6.92 -5.68
C LEU A 94 -7.43 -5.83 -4.64
N GLN A 95 -8.18 -4.72 -4.65
CA GLN A 95 -8.06 -3.69 -3.60
C GLN A 95 -8.45 -4.25 -2.23
N SER A 96 -9.58 -4.97 -2.14
CA SER A 96 -10.01 -5.62 -0.91
C SER A 96 -8.98 -6.64 -0.42
N GLN A 97 -8.41 -7.47 -1.29
CA GLN A 97 -7.33 -8.38 -0.92
C GLN A 97 -6.13 -7.65 -0.30
N LEU A 98 -5.75 -6.49 -0.84
CA LEU A 98 -4.64 -5.72 -0.30
C LEU A 98 -4.96 -5.15 1.08
N VAL A 99 -6.12 -4.54 1.24
CA VAL A 99 -6.49 -3.83 2.47
C VAL A 99 -6.88 -4.78 3.61
N GLU A 100 -7.54 -5.88 3.30
CA GLU A 100 -8.07 -6.81 4.31
C GLU A 100 -7.06 -7.91 4.69
N ARG A 101 -6.09 -8.20 3.81
CA ARG A 101 -5.15 -9.31 4.02
C ARG A 101 -3.69 -8.91 3.84
N ASP A 102 -3.28 -8.50 2.65
CA ASP A 102 -1.84 -8.42 2.32
C ASP A 102 -1.14 -7.31 3.15
N ILE A 103 -1.74 -6.11 3.27
CA ILE A 103 -1.17 -4.99 4.04
C ILE A 103 -1.23 -5.27 5.55
N PRO A 104 -2.37 -5.68 6.16
CA PRO A 104 -2.39 -6.01 7.59
C PRO A 104 -1.39 -7.09 7.98
N ASN A 105 -1.26 -8.14 7.17
CA ASN A 105 -0.29 -9.21 7.41
C ASN A 105 1.15 -8.68 7.32
N PHE A 106 1.45 -7.86 6.31
CA PHE A 106 2.77 -7.25 6.19
C PHE A 106 3.11 -6.36 7.40
N LEU A 107 2.20 -5.49 7.84
CA LEU A 107 2.43 -4.62 8.99
C LEU A 107 2.59 -5.43 10.28
N LYS A 108 1.76 -6.47 10.48
CA LYS A 108 1.86 -7.37 11.63
C LYS A 108 3.20 -8.12 11.67
N SER A 109 3.64 -8.67 10.55
CA SER A 109 4.89 -9.43 10.47
C SER A 109 6.13 -8.55 10.62
N THR A 110 6.08 -7.29 10.16
CA THR A 110 7.23 -6.37 10.21
C THR A 110 7.27 -5.50 11.48
N GLY A 111 6.14 -5.35 12.17
CA GLY A 111 5.98 -4.44 13.30
C GLY A 111 5.94 -2.95 12.90
N LEU A 112 5.85 -2.65 11.60
CA LEU A 112 5.71 -1.28 11.11
C LEU A 112 4.29 -0.79 11.37
N GLN A 113 4.17 0.51 11.69
CA GLN A 113 2.88 1.16 11.90
C GLN A 113 2.61 2.15 10.78
N ALA A 114 1.48 1.98 10.09
CA ALA A 114 1.05 2.85 9.01
C ALA A 114 -0.47 2.98 9.00
N THR A 115 -0.98 4.18 8.74
CA THR A 115 -2.41 4.39 8.49
C THR A 115 -2.73 4.03 7.05
N VAL A 116 -3.74 3.17 6.86
CA VAL A 116 -4.16 2.67 5.55
C VAL A 116 -5.58 3.15 5.29
N ALA A 117 -5.83 3.70 4.11
CA ALA A 117 -7.15 4.12 3.66
C ALA A 117 -7.44 3.56 2.28
N LEU A 118 -8.71 3.21 2.04
CA LEU A 118 -9.19 2.64 0.79
C LEU A 118 -9.99 3.69 0.01
N ALA A 119 -9.51 4.05 -1.17
CA ALA A 119 -10.20 4.95 -2.08
C ALA A 119 -10.96 4.15 -3.15
N LYS A 120 -12.29 4.26 -3.16
CA LYS A 120 -13.17 3.69 -4.19
C LYS A 120 -13.94 4.81 -4.90
N GLY A 121 -14.48 4.53 -6.09
CA GLY A 121 -15.39 5.46 -6.78
C GLY A 121 -16.67 5.68 -5.99
N ARG A 122 -17.25 6.88 -6.06
CA ARG A 122 -18.48 7.27 -5.32
C ARG A 122 -19.63 6.27 -5.45
N THR A 123 -19.82 5.69 -6.62
CA THR A 123 -20.87 4.70 -6.91
C THR A 123 -20.70 3.38 -6.15
N ARG A 124 -19.58 3.19 -5.45
CA ARG A 124 -19.30 2.02 -4.59
C ARG A 124 -19.62 2.26 -3.12
N TYR A 125 -20.16 3.42 -2.77
CA TYR A 125 -20.61 3.74 -1.41
C TYR A 125 -22.13 3.85 -1.37
N LEU A 126 -22.72 3.35 -0.28
CA LEU A 126 -24.15 3.49 -0.01
C LEU A 126 -24.45 4.96 0.32
N CYS A 127 -25.47 5.53 -0.32
CA CYS A 127 -26.04 6.81 0.10
C CYS A 127 -26.95 6.56 1.32
N THR A 128 -26.55 7.04 2.49
CA THR A 128 -27.31 6.86 3.74
C THR A 128 -28.72 7.44 3.65
N ARG A 129 -28.89 8.59 2.99
CA ARG A 129 -30.22 9.20 2.76
C ARG A 129 -31.13 8.29 1.94
N ASN A 130 -30.66 7.81 0.80
CA ASN A 130 -31.47 6.95 -0.07
C ASN A 130 -31.76 5.59 0.61
N ALA A 131 -30.85 5.10 1.45
CA ALA A 131 -31.07 3.90 2.25
C ALA A 131 -32.20 4.10 3.27
N ALA A 132 -32.21 5.22 4.00
CA ALA A 132 -33.27 5.56 4.96
C ALA A 132 -34.64 5.71 4.26
N GLU A 133 -34.67 6.41 3.11
CA GLU A 133 -35.89 6.54 2.29
C GLU A 133 -36.43 5.17 1.84
N ALA A 134 -35.56 4.25 1.42
CA ALA A 134 -35.94 2.91 0.99
C ALA A 134 -36.41 2.00 2.13
N GLN A 135 -35.97 2.26 3.37
CA GLN A 135 -36.38 1.53 4.56
C GLN A 135 -37.72 2.01 5.15
N GLY A 136 -38.33 3.05 4.58
CA GLY A 136 -39.55 3.65 5.13
C GLY A 136 -39.28 4.49 6.38
N GLU A 137 -38.02 4.74 6.71
CA GLU A 137 -37.58 5.74 7.70
C GLU A 137 -37.61 7.13 7.06
N GLY A 138 -38.74 7.45 6.40
CA GLY A 138 -39.02 8.81 5.98
C GLY A 138 -39.04 9.67 7.22
N VAL A 139 -37.97 10.44 7.43
CA VAL A 139 -37.89 11.48 8.46
C VAL A 139 -39.01 12.46 8.17
N GLN A 140 -40.13 12.24 8.84
CA GLN A 140 -41.19 13.22 9.01
C GLN A 140 -40.83 14.07 10.23
N GLU A 141 -39.65 14.72 10.19
CA GLU A 141 -39.34 15.83 11.09
C GLU A 141 -39.54 17.14 10.33
N GLY A 142 -40.60 17.85 10.68
CA GLY A 142 -40.71 19.30 10.47
C GLY A 142 -41.38 19.75 9.17
N MET A 143 -42.67 19.45 9.01
CA MET A 143 -43.58 20.40 8.37
C MET A 143 -44.06 21.37 9.47
N PHE A 144 -43.20 22.29 9.90
CA PHE A 144 -43.47 23.60 10.54
C PHE A 144 -42.16 24.38 10.66
#